data_AF-A0A920KRM6-F1
#
_entry.id   AF-A0A920KRM6-F1
#
_cell.length_a   1.000
_cell.length_b   1.000
_cell.length_c   1.000
_cell.angle_alpha   90.00
_cell.angle_beta   90.00
_cell.angle_gamma   90.00
#
_symmetry.space_group_name_H-M   'P 1'
#
loop_
_entity.id
_entity.type
_entity.pdbx_description
1 polymer ?
#
loop_
_entity_poly.entity_id
_entity_poly.type
_entity_poly.pdbx_seq_one_letter_code
_entity_poly.pdbx_strand_id
1 'polypeptide(L)' 'MDWRYMLGVEAIPSIFFLLSIIKIPESPRWLILFAKKENKAEEILNIMYSGKGIKQKIEEIKLGFQQNNQSLFSKTFLNN' A
#
# COMPACT_ATOMS: atom_id res chain seq x y z
N MET A 1 20.93 35.48 -3.14
CA MET A 1 20.71 34.06 -3.46
C MET A 1 19.92 34.00 -4.74
N ASP A 2 20.51 33.50 -5.83
CA ASP A 2 19.76 33.31 -7.06
C ASP A 2 18.72 32.21 -6.90
N TRP A 3 17.54 32.40 -7.48
CA TRP A 3 16.43 31.44 -7.46
C TRP A 3 16.83 30.04 -7.98
N ARG A 4 17.86 29.98 -8.83
CA ARG A 4 18.44 28.73 -9.35
C ARG A 4 19.00 27.84 -8.24
N TYR A 5 19.66 28.43 -7.24
CA TYR A 5 20.20 27.67 -6.11
C TYR A 5 19.08 27.20 -5.16
N MET A 6 18.01 27.98 -5.01
CA MET A 6 16.85 27.56 -4.22
C MET A 6 16.19 26.31 -4.82
N LEU A 7 16.04 26.25 -6.15
CA LEU A 7 15.54 25.04 -6.84
C LEU A 7 16.56 23.89 -6.85
N GLY A 8 17.85 24.21 -6.94
CA GLY A 8 18.92 23.19 -6.94
C GLY A 8 18.99 22.40 -5.63
N VAL A 9 18.68 23.04 -4.49
CA VAL A 9 18.64 22.35 -3.18
C VAL A 9 17.49 21.35 -3.09
N GLU A 10 16.35 21.62 -3.71
CA GLU A 10 15.20 20.70 -3.76
C GLU A 10 15.49 19.47 -4.64
N ALA A 11 16.34 19.60 -5.66
CA ALA A 11 16.72 18.47 -6.51
C ALA A 11 17.38 17.33 -5.70
N ILE A 12 18.09 17.65 -4.61
CA ILE A 12 18.78 16.67 -3.77
C ILE A 12 17.79 15.67 -3.12
N PRO A 13 16.79 16.10 -2.31
CA PRO A 13 15.80 15.19 -1.76
C PRO A 13 14.95 14.51 -2.84
N SER A 14 14.64 15.17 -3.96
CA SER A 14 13.88 14.57 -5.06
C SER A 14 14.62 13.39 -5.71
N ILE A 15 15.93 13.52 -5.96
CA ILE A 15 16.75 12.43 -6.48
C ILE A 15 16.81 11.27 -5.49
N PHE A 16 17.03 11.57 -4.20
CA PHE A 16 17.04 10.54 -3.16
C PHE A 16 15.70 9.80 -3.07
N PHE A 17 14.59 10.53 -3.18
CA PHE A 17 13.25 9.98 -3.19
C PHE A 17 13.02 9.07 -4.41
N LEU A 18 13.41 9.52 -5.60
CA LEU A 18 13.29 8.74 -6.83
C LEU A 18 14.09 7.43 -6.74
N LEU A 19 15.30 7.48 -6.21
CA LEU A 19 16.11 6.28 -5.96
C LEU A 19 15.48 5.35 -4.92
N SER A 20 14.84 5.92 -3.89
CA SER A 20 14.16 5.14 -2.84
C SER A 20 12.94 4.39 -3.37
N ILE A 21 12.19 4.94 -4.32
CA ILE A 21 11.02 4.28 -4.92
C ILE A 21 11.37 2.92 -5.53
N ILE A 22 12.56 2.78 -6.12
CA ILE A 22 13.01 1.53 -6.76
C ILE A 22 13.08 0.38 -5.75
N LYS A 23 13.29 0.67 -4.46
CA LYS A 23 13.36 -0.34 -3.39
C LYS A 23 12.01 -0.66 -2.77
N ILE A 24 10.97 0.15 -3.02
CA ILE A 24 9.66 -0.05 -2.40
C ILE A 24 8.99 -1.27 -3.06
N PRO A 25 8.62 -2.29 -2.28
CA PRO A 25 7.93 -3.46 -2.82
C PRO A 25 6.53 -3.09 -3.33
N GLU A 26 6.01 -3.90 -4.26
CA GLU A 26 4.62 -3.78 -4.71
C GLU A 26 3.64 -3.92 -3.53
N SER A 27 2.48 -3.29 -3.63
CA SER A 27 1.45 -3.38 -2.59
C SER A 27 0.98 -4.84 -2.41
N PRO A 28 1.18 -5.46 -1.23
CA PRO A 28 0.77 -6.85 -1.00
C PRO A 28 -0.74 -7.03 -1.17
N ARG A 29 -1.53 -6.00 -0.83
CA ARG A 29 -2.98 -6.00 -1.02
C ARG A 29 -3.35 -6.08 -2.49
N TRP A 30 -2.70 -5.29 -3.34
CA TRP A 30 -2.96 -5.31 -4.78
C TRP A 30 -2.55 -6.66 -5.39
N LEU A 31 -1.42 -7.21 -4.94
CA LEU A 31 -0.95 -8.53 -5.35
C LEU A 31 -1.95 -9.65 -5.04
N ILE A 32 -2.60 -9.59 -3.86
CA ILE A 32 -3.63 -10.55 -3.42
C ILE A 32 -4.92 -10.38 -4.24
N LEU A 33 -5.40 -9.15 -4.38
CA LEU A 33 -6.75 -8.89 -4.90
C LEU A 33 -6.85 -8.86 -6.42
N PHE A 34 -5.80 -8.36 -7.10
CA PHE A 34 -5.87 -8.07 -8.53
C PHE A 34 -4.83 -8.85 -9.33
N ALA A 35 -3.61 -9.00 -8.80
CA ALA A 35 -2.52 -9.67 -9.54
C ALA A 35 -2.50 -11.19 -9.41
N LYS A 36 -3.30 -11.77 -8.51
CA LYS A 36 -3.32 -13.21 -8.18
C LYS A 36 -1.94 -13.78 -7.82
N LYS A 37 -1.07 -12.98 -7.21
CA LYS A 37 0.32 -13.32 -6.84
C LYS A 37 0.46 -13.40 -5.32
N GLU A 38 -0.28 -14.31 -4.70
CA GLU A 38 -0.36 -14.43 -3.24
C GLU A 38 0.98 -14.79 -2.57
N ASN A 39 1.77 -15.68 -3.17
CA ASN A 39 3.10 -16.05 -2.64
C ASN A 39 4.03 -14.83 -2.55
N LYS A 40 4.02 -13.96 -3.56
CA LYS A 40 4.81 -12.71 -3.55
C LYS A 40 4.30 -11.73 -2.48
N ALA A 41 2.98 -11.67 -2.30
CA ALA A 41 2.39 -10.87 -1.24
C ALA A 41 2.76 -11.39 0.16
N GLU A 42 2.80 -12.71 0.35
CA GLU A 42 3.23 -13.35 1.60
C GLU A 42 4.69 -13.03 1.92
N GLU A 43 5.59 -13.08 0.94
CA GLU A 43 6.99 -12.67 1.11
C GLU A 43 7.11 -11.20 1.54
N ILE A 44 6.37 -10.30 0.88
CA ILE A 44 6.37 -8.87 1.22
C ILE A 44 5.76 -8.63 2.60
N LEU A 45 4.69 -9.35 2.96
CA LEU A 45 4.10 -9.30 4.30
C LEU A 45 5.03 -9.87 5.37
N ASN A 46 5.85 -10.87 5.05
CA ASN A 46 6.89 -11.40 5.93
C ASN A 46 7.93 -10.34 6.28
N ILE A 47 8.35 -9.54 5.30
CA ILE A 47 9.29 -8.43 5.53
C ILE A 47 8.67 -7.37 6.45
N MET A 48 7.37 -7.10 6.35
CA MET A 48 6.70 -6.06 7.15
C MET A 48 6.30 -6.51 8.56
N TYR A 49 5.90 -7.77 8.74
CA TYR A 49 5.31 -8.29 9.98
C TYR A 49 6.15 -9.37 10.66
N SER A 50 7.37 -9.62 10.17
CA SER A 50 8.33 -10.59 10.74
C SER A 50 7.73 -11.98 10.96
N GLY A 51 6.95 -12.48 10.00
CA GLY A 51 6.38 -13.83 10.02
C GLY A 51 5.10 -14.03 10.84
N LYS A 52 4.68 -13.05 11.65
CA LYS A 52 3.55 -13.26 12.58
C LYS A 52 2.20 -13.01 11.91
N GLY A 53 1.31 -14.02 11.93
CA GLY A 53 -0.09 -13.87 11.56
C GLY A 53 -0.37 -13.54 10.09
N ILE A 54 0.58 -13.80 9.18
CA ILE A 54 0.49 -13.37 7.78
C ILE A 54 -0.67 -14.06 7.06
N LYS A 55 -0.88 -15.36 7.28
CA LYS A 55 -2.00 -16.09 6.69
C LYS A 55 -3.34 -15.49 7.10
N GLN A 56 -3.51 -15.22 8.40
CA GLN A 56 -4.70 -14.54 8.91
C GLN A 56 -4.86 -13.14 8.27
N LYS A 57 -3.77 -12.40 8.08
CA LYS A 57 -3.81 -11.08 7.44
C LYS A 57 -4.25 -11.15 5.97
N ILE A 58 -3.79 -12.16 5.24
CA ILE A 58 -4.19 -12.38 3.85
C ILE A 58 -5.68 -12.72 3.78
N GLU A 59 -6.18 -13.57 4.68
CA GLU A 59 -7.60 -13.88 4.79
C GLU A 59 -8.44 -12.64 5.12
N GLU A 60 -8.02 -11.83 6.10
CA GLU A 60 -8.66 -10.55 6.44
C GLU A 60 -8.75 -9.61 5.22
N ILE A 61 -7.68 -9.52 4.42
CA ILE A 61 -7.64 -8.69 3.21
C ILE A 61 -8.67 -9.18 2.18
N LYS A 62 -8.77 -10.49 1.96
CA LYS A 62 -9.72 -11.10 1.03
C LYS A 62 -11.16 -10.89 1.48
N LEU A 63 -11.46 -11.15 2.74
CA LEU A 63 -12.78 -10.99 3.32
C LEU A 63 -13.23 -9.52 3.32
N GLY A 64 -12.33 -8.61 3.70
CA GLY A 64 -12.60 -7.17 3.69
C GLY A 64 -12.90 -6.62 2.30
N PHE A 65 -12.26 -7.16 1.26
CA PHE A 65 -12.55 -6.78 -0.12
C PHE A 65 -13.95 -7.22 -0.57
N GLN A 66 -14.40 -8.42 -0.19
CA GLN A 66 -15.74 -8.92 -0.53
C GLN A 66 -16.87 -8.14 0.18
N GLN A 67 -16.65 -7.70 1.43
CA GLN A 67 -17.67 -6.92 2.17
C GLN A 67 -17.83 -5.48 1.69
N ASN A 68 -16.80 -4.88 1.08
CA ASN A 68 -16.80 -3.48 0.67
C ASN A 68 -17.66 -3.17 -0.58
N ASN A 69 -18.43 -4.15 -1.08
CA ASN A 69 -19.49 -3.94 -2.07
C ASN A 69 -20.79 -3.39 -1.45
N GLN A 70 -20.85 -3.21 -0.13
CA GLN A 70 -21.94 -2.47 0.51
C GLN A 70 -21.67 -0.96 0.42
N SER A 71 -22.65 -0.20 -0.08
CA SER A 71 -22.55 1.26 -0.21
C SER A 71 -22.13 1.92 1.12
N LEU A 72 -21.01 2.65 1.10
CA LEU A 72 -20.48 3.38 2.26
C LEU A 72 -21.48 4.36 2.87
N PHE A 73 -22.49 4.76 2.10
CA PHE A 73 -23.52 5.72 2.49
C PHE A 73 -24.84 5.08 2.93
N SER A 74 -25.03 3.76 2.75
CA SER A 74 -26.30 3.14 3.14
C SER A 74 -26.48 3.06 4.66
N LYS A 75 -25.39 3.10 5.44
CA LYS A 75 -25.46 2.95 6.91
C LYS A 75 -25.69 4.27 7.64
N THR A 76 -25.42 5.42 7.01
CA THR A 76 -25.45 6.73 7.68
C THR A 76 -26.77 7.49 7.48
N PHE A 77 -27.55 7.15 6.45
CA PHE A 77 -28.77 7.89 6.09
C PHE A 77 -30.08 7.09 6.19
N LEU A 78 -30.03 5.78 6.52
CA LEU A 78 -31.23 4.93 6.63
C LEU A 78 -31.73 4.73 8.08
N ASN A 79 -31.20 5.49 9.04
CA ASN A 79 -31.61 5.41 10.45
C ASN A 79 -32.04 6.78 10.99
N ASN A 80 -32.97 7.44 10.29
CA ASN A 80 -33.85 8.45 10.86
C ASN A 80 -35.12 8.62 10.01
#